data_AF-A0A6L9ZXS0-F1
#
_entry.id   AF-A0A6L9ZXS0-F1
#
_cell.length_a   1.000
_cell.length_b   1.000
_cell.length_c   1.000
_cell.angle_alpha   90.00
_cell.angle_beta   90.00
_cell.angle_gamma   90.00
#
_symmetry.space_group_name_H-M   'P 1'
#
loop_
_entity.id
_entity.type
_entity.pdbx_description
1 polymer ?
#
loop_
_entity_poly.entity_id
_entity_poly.type
_entity_poly.pdbx_seq_one_letter_code
_entity_poly.pdbx_strand_id
1 'polypeptide(L)'
;MNHKTFVGNILIVDDLINNLRAITTILKGKNYKVRKATDGETAIEAANIEPPDLIILDIKMPGMDGYQVCQHLKLNKKTQDIPIIFISALSEVFDKVKAFEVGGIDYITKPFQEEEVLARINSQLTIQKQQKLLQQEKALLKQEQEKLKQEIQQRKETEAILYQSRALISSILKSSLDGVAALEAVRHLKTAEIEDFRCLEVNPIIAEVFNQERENLIGKLIFRRFIDKIDPDLFADFVRVVETGISLQKDFNYKYKEEQKWYSCIAVKLADGFAVTVRDITERKTLELELNRLATIDGLTGVYNRPAFDKTLRQEWQCAQRKKQPLSLILFDADYFKLYNDYYGHQAGDNCLVQIAQVASETVISCPVEQ
;
A
#
# COMPACT_ATOMS: atom_id res chain seq x y z
N MET A 1 3.83 17.66 54.87
CA MET A 1 2.66 17.24 55.68
C MET A 1 2.29 15.83 55.23
N ASN A 2 2.41 14.83 56.12
CA ASN A 2 2.10 13.44 55.80
C ASN A 2 0.61 13.29 55.50
N HIS A 3 0.25 13.13 54.22
CA HIS A 3 -1.09 12.67 53.85
C HIS A 3 -1.24 11.24 54.37
N LYS A 4 -1.95 11.06 55.49
CA LYS A 4 -2.41 9.73 55.92
C LYS A 4 -3.28 9.17 54.80
N THR A 5 -2.77 8.20 54.05
CA THR A 5 -3.51 7.43 53.06
C THR A 5 -4.46 6.51 53.82
N PHE A 6 -5.74 6.85 53.85
CA PHE A 6 -6.77 6.02 54.47
C PHE A 6 -7.12 4.83 53.57
N VAL A 7 -7.48 3.69 54.18
CA VAL A 7 -7.84 2.45 53.46
C VAL A 7 -9.20 2.57 52.77
N GLY A 8 -10.12 3.35 53.34
CA GLY A 8 -11.44 3.66 52.79
C GLY A 8 -12.21 4.62 53.72
N ASN A 9 -13.30 5.19 53.23
CA ASN A 9 -14.19 6.09 53.96
C ASN A 9 -15.48 5.37 54.36
N ILE A 10 -15.68 5.16 55.65
CA ILE A 10 -16.82 4.42 56.20
C ILE A 10 -17.72 5.38 56.98
N LEU A 11 -19.02 5.35 56.70
CA LEU A 11 -20.03 6.05 57.49
C LEU A 11 -20.68 5.06 58.46
N ILE A 12 -20.61 5.35 59.75
CA ILE A 12 -21.28 4.57 60.79
C ILE A 12 -22.51 5.35 61.26
N VAL A 13 -23.64 4.67 61.35
CA VAL A 13 -24.92 5.23 61.78
C VAL A 13 -25.48 4.37 62.90
N ASP A 14 -25.61 4.93 64.09
CA ASP A 14 -26.17 4.27 65.28
C ASP A 14 -26.59 5.38 66.27
N ASP A 15 -27.73 5.24 66.91
CA ASP A 15 -28.27 6.23 67.86
C ASP A 15 -27.51 6.20 69.21
N LEU A 16 -26.88 5.08 69.55
CA LEU A 16 -26.11 4.91 70.77
C LEU A 16 -24.64 5.29 70.57
N ILE A 17 -24.24 6.38 71.23
CA ILE A 17 -22.87 6.93 71.21
C ILE A 17 -21.79 5.87 71.54
N ASN A 18 -22.10 4.92 72.43
CA ASN A 18 -21.17 3.86 72.81
C ASN A 18 -20.84 2.92 71.64
N ASN A 19 -21.82 2.57 70.81
CA ASN A 19 -21.63 1.72 69.64
C ASN A 19 -20.80 2.45 68.58
N LEU A 20 -21.14 3.73 68.32
CA LEU A 20 -20.35 4.60 67.45
C LEU A 20 -18.89 4.68 67.90
N ARG A 21 -18.62 4.81 69.21
CA ARG A 21 -17.25 4.83 69.77
C ARG A 21 -16.54 3.51 69.55
N ALA A 22 -17.17 2.38 69.87
CA ALA A 22 -16.57 1.05 69.73
C ALA A 22 -16.14 0.76 68.28
N ILE A 23 -17.06 0.92 67.32
CA ILE A 23 -16.77 0.67 65.90
C ILE A 23 -15.74 1.67 65.37
N THR A 24 -15.81 2.95 65.80
CA THR A 24 -14.79 3.93 65.41
C THR A 24 -13.40 3.53 65.87
N THR A 25 -13.25 3.01 67.09
CA THR A 25 -11.95 2.57 67.61
C THR A 25 -11.38 1.42 66.79
N ILE A 26 -12.21 0.41 66.50
CA ILE A 26 -11.85 -0.73 65.64
C ILE A 26 -11.36 -0.25 64.27
N LEU A 27 -12.15 0.58 63.60
CA LEU A 27 -11.86 1.02 62.23
C LEU A 27 -10.69 2.00 62.14
N LYS A 28 -10.55 2.91 63.11
CA LYS A 28 -9.37 3.80 63.17
C LYS A 28 -8.08 3.02 63.44
N GLY A 29 -8.15 1.93 64.20
CA GLY A 29 -7.02 1.02 64.43
C GLY A 29 -6.47 0.40 63.13
N LYS A 30 -7.30 0.28 62.10
CA LYS A 30 -6.93 -0.20 60.75
C LYS A 30 -6.83 0.91 59.70
N ASN A 31 -6.73 2.17 60.14
CA ASN A 31 -6.48 3.34 59.28
C ASN A 31 -7.61 3.64 58.26
N TYR A 32 -8.87 3.37 58.63
CA TYR A 32 -10.04 3.84 57.90
C TYR A 32 -10.40 5.29 58.26
N LYS A 33 -10.92 6.06 57.29
CA LYS A 33 -11.57 7.35 57.55
C LYS A 33 -12.99 7.03 58.02
N VAL A 34 -13.31 7.42 59.25
CA VAL A 34 -14.60 7.10 59.86
C VAL A 34 -15.42 8.37 60.06
N ARG A 35 -16.62 8.39 59.48
CA ARG A 35 -17.64 9.41 59.71
C ARG A 35 -18.79 8.82 60.52
N LYS A 36 -19.49 9.66 61.27
CA LYS A 36 -20.52 9.22 62.21
C LYS A 36 -21.80 10.02 61.98
N ALA A 37 -22.93 9.35 62.08
CA ALA A 37 -24.25 9.93 62.15
C ALA A 37 -25.01 9.29 63.32
N THR A 38 -25.86 10.07 63.99
CA THR A 38 -26.62 9.63 65.17
C THR A 38 -28.09 9.33 64.85
N ASP A 39 -28.52 9.61 63.63
CA ASP A 39 -29.89 9.45 63.16
C ASP A 39 -29.89 9.25 61.63
N GLY A 40 -31.04 8.80 61.11
CA GLY A 40 -31.19 8.49 59.70
C GLY A 40 -31.11 9.69 58.75
N GLU A 41 -31.60 10.86 59.18
CA GLU A 41 -31.63 12.07 58.34
C GLU A 41 -30.20 12.59 58.12
N THR A 42 -29.43 12.73 59.20
CA THR A 42 -28.03 13.15 59.12
C THR A 42 -27.18 12.14 58.35
N ALA A 43 -27.49 10.85 58.43
CA ALA A 43 -26.81 9.81 57.65
C ALA A 43 -27.05 9.97 56.14
N ILE A 44 -28.29 10.20 55.72
CA ILE A 44 -28.66 10.40 54.32
C ILE A 44 -27.98 11.66 53.77
N GLU A 45 -28.05 12.77 54.52
CA GLU A 45 -27.42 14.02 54.12
C GLU A 45 -25.90 13.87 53.97
N ALA A 46 -25.23 13.26 54.96
CA ALA A 46 -23.80 13.02 54.93
C ALA A 46 -23.36 12.12 53.76
N ALA A 47 -24.15 11.08 53.44
CA ALA A 47 -23.89 10.20 52.30
C ALA A 47 -24.09 10.90 50.95
N ASN A 48 -25.03 11.84 50.87
CA ASN A 48 -25.29 12.61 49.65
C ASN A 48 -24.23 13.67 49.37
N ILE A 49 -23.72 14.33 50.41
CA ILE A 49 -22.68 15.38 50.29
C ILE A 49 -21.35 14.76 49.85
N GLU A 50 -20.91 13.73 50.56
CA GLU A 50 -19.67 13.01 50.26
C GLU A 50 -19.96 11.50 50.39
N PRO A 51 -20.13 10.77 49.28
CA PRO A 51 -20.42 9.34 49.29
C PRO A 51 -19.33 8.53 50.02
N PRO A 52 -19.67 7.74 51.04
CA PRO A 52 -18.73 6.78 51.63
C PRO A 52 -18.50 5.57 50.72
N ASP A 53 -17.40 4.85 50.96
CA ASP A 53 -17.12 3.56 50.31
C ASP A 53 -18.00 2.43 50.91
N LEU A 54 -18.43 2.57 52.17
CA LEU A 54 -19.31 1.62 52.86
C LEU A 54 -20.08 2.30 53.99
N ILE A 55 -21.32 1.85 54.22
CA ILE A 55 -22.16 2.31 55.34
C ILE A 55 -22.41 1.15 56.30
N ILE A 56 -22.20 1.42 57.58
CA ILE A 56 -22.59 0.55 58.67
C ILE A 56 -23.81 1.19 59.34
N LEU A 57 -24.94 0.49 59.34
CA LEU A 57 -26.23 1.08 59.68
C LEU A 57 -26.94 0.27 60.75
N ASP A 58 -27.20 0.87 61.90
CA ASP A 58 -28.07 0.27 62.89
C ASP A 58 -29.53 0.22 62.39
N ILE A 59 -30.23 -0.85 62.76
CA ILE A 59 -31.63 -1.04 62.33
C ILE A 59 -32.58 -0.23 63.21
N LYS A 60 -32.32 -0.14 64.52
CA LYS A 60 -33.25 0.44 65.48
C LYS A 60 -32.78 1.82 65.90
N MET A 61 -33.30 2.81 65.19
CA MET A 61 -33.08 4.21 65.52
C MET A 61 -34.42 4.93 65.74
N PRO A 62 -34.47 5.93 66.63
CA PRO A 62 -35.66 6.74 66.83
C PRO A 62 -35.97 7.58 65.59
N GLY A 63 -37.26 7.70 65.26
CA GLY A 63 -37.72 8.42 64.08
C GLY A 63 -37.68 7.56 62.82
N MET A 64 -36.53 7.55 62.13
CA MET A 64 -36.34 6.78 60.89
C MET A 64 -35.52 5.52 61.17
N ASP A 65 -36.08 4.35 60.85
CA ASP A 65 -35.39 3.08 61.05
C ASP A 65 -34.31 2.83 59.98
N GLY A 66 -33.39 1.90 60.25
CA GLY A 66 -32.31 1.58 59.33
C GLY A 66 -32.79 1.03 57.97
N TYR A 67 -33.94 0.35 57.93
CA TYR A 67 -34.49 -0.14 56.66
C TYR A 67 -34.95 1.02 55.76
N GLN A 68 -35.61 2.03 56.34
CA GLN A 68 -36.04 3.24 55.65
C GLN A 68 -34.85 4.05 55.14
N VAL A 69 -33.80 4.19 55.96
CA VAL A 69 -32.54 4.84 55.55
C VAL A 69 -31.92 4.09 54.36
N CYS A 70 -31.84 2.77 54.43
CA CYS A 70 -31.30 1.94 53.35
C CYS A 70 -32.08 2.12 52.05
N GLN A 71 -33.42 2.05 52.10
CA GLN A 71 -34.26 2.28 50.92
C GLN A 71 -34.02 3.66 50.31
N HIS A 72 -33.93 4.70 51.13
CA HIS A 72 -33.71 6.06 50.66
C HIS A 72 -32.35 6.21 49.95
N LEU A 73 -31.30 5.59 50.50
CA LEU A 73 -29.97 5.58 49.89
C LEU A 73 -29.95 4.75 48.59
N LYS A 74 -30.66 3.63 48.54
CA LYS A 74 -30.75 2.78 47.34
C LYS A 74 -31.55 3.40 46.19
N LEU A 75 -32.49 4.29 46.48
CA LEU A 75 -33.26 5.01 45.46
C LEU A 75 -32.48 6.15 44.79
N ASN A 76 -31.41 6.65 45.42
CA ASN A 76 -30.64 7.77 44.88
C ASN A 76 -29.46 7.29 44.02
N LYS A 77 -29.39 7.73 42.76
CA LYS A 77 -28.32 7.39 41.81
C LYS A 77 -26.89 7.64 42.32
N LYS A 78 -26.69 8.60 43.23
CA LYS A 78 -25.37 8.89 43.81
C LYS A 78 -24.93 7.89 44.88
N THR A 79 -25.86 7.27 45.58
CA THR A 79 -25.60 6.44 46.78
C THR A 79 -26.08 5.00 46.62
N GLN A 80 -26.79 4.67 45.54
CA GLN A 80 -27.34 3.34 45.28
C GLN A 80 -26.29 2.22 45.25
N ASP A 81 -25.08 2.51 44.78
CA ASP A 81 -24.00 1.53 44.62
C ASP A 81 -23.16 1.35 45.90
N ILE A 82 -23.47 2.10 46.96
CA ILE A 82 -22.74 2.02 48.23
C ILE A 82 -23.19 0.76 48.99
N PRO A 83 -22.27 -0.12 49.41
CA PRO A 83 -22.61 -1.28 50.22
C PRO A 83 -23.08 -0.84 51.62
N ILE A 84 -24.21 -1.39 52.07
CA ILE A 84 -24.79 -1.11 53.39
C ILE A 84 -24.76 -2.42 54.20
N ILE A 85 -24.05 -2.41 55.31
CA ILE A 85 -23.99 -3.50 56.29
C ILE A 85 -24.85 -3.12 57.48
N PHE A 86 -25.87 -3.91 57.77
CA PHE A 86 -26.73 -3.67 58.92
C PHE A 86 -26.10 -4.11 60.23
N ILE A 87 -26.43 -3.44 61.34
CA ILE A 87 -26.16 -3.94 62.69
C ILE A 87 -27.48 -4.25 63.40
N SER A 88 -27.56 -5.42 64.05
CA SER A 88 -28.76 -5.89 64.77
C SER A 88 -28.40 -6.53 66.12
N ALA A 89 -29.30 -6.49 67.11
CA ALA A 89 -29.11 -7.17 68.39
C ALA A 89 -29.48 -8.66 68.34
N LEU A 90 -28.74 -9.52 69.08
CA LEU A 90 -29.01 -10.97 69.17
C LEU A 90 -30.43 -11.32 69.64
N SER A 91 -31.05 -10.48 70.46
CA SER A 91 -32.36 -10.71 71.07
C SER A 91 -33.55 -10.35 70.16
N GLU A 92 -33.30 -9.88 68.95
CA GLU A 92 -34.33 -9.44 68.03
C GLU A 92 -34.56 -10.47 66.94
N VAL A 93 -35.82 -10.63 66.54
CA VAL A 93 -36.17 -11.37 65.32
C VAL A 93 -35.71 -10.52 64.15
N PHE A 94 -34.43 -10.62 63.81
CA PHE A 94 -33.85 -9.97 62.65
C PHE A 94 -34.35 -10.68 61.39
N ASP A 95 -35.19 -9.99 60.63
CA ASP A 95 -35.64 -10.46 59.33
C ASP A 95 -34.53 -10.26 58.30
N LYS A 96 -33.65 -11.27 58.21
CA LYS A 96 -32.57 -11.33 57.21
C LYS A 96 -33.11 -11.11 55.80
N VAL A 97 -34.31 -11.63 55.52
CA VAL A 97 -34.93 -11.52 54.20
C VAL A 97 -35.25 -10.06 53.92
N LYS A 98 -35.90 -9.37 54.87
CA LYS A 98 -36.18 -7.93 54.77
C LYS A 98 -34.92 -7.10 54.58
N ALA A 99 -33.82 -7.41 55.27
CA ALA A 99 -32.56 -6.68 55.15
C ALA A 99 -31.97 -6.75 53.72
N PHE A 100 -32.01 -7.91 53.08
CA PHE A 100 -31.57 -8.05 51.69
C PHE A 100 -32.58 -7.44 50.69
N GLU A 101 -33.88 -7.57 50.95
CA GLU A 101 -34.95 -7.01 50.10
C GLU A 101 -34.88 -5.48 50.00
N VAL A 102 -34.53 -4.79 51.10
CA VAL A 102 -34.36 -3.32 51.07
C VAL A 102 -33.00 -2.87 50.48
N GLY A 103 -32.16 -3.81 50.05
CA GLY A 103 -30.88 -3.55 49.40
C GLY A 103 -29.66 -3.55 50.34
N GLY A 104 -29.78 -4.07 51.56
CA GLY A 104 -28.62 -4.38 52.39
C GLY A 104 -27.77 -5.49 51.76
N ILE A 105 -26.45 -5.39 51.92
CA ILE A 105 -25.51 -6.35 51.32
C ILE A 105 -25.02 -7.40 52.32
N ASP A 106 -25.09 -7.09 53.62
CA ASP A 106 -24.68 -7.98 54.71
C ASP A 106 -25.23 -7.45 56.06
N TYR A 107 -25.00 -8.19 57.15
CA TYR A 107 -25.31 -7.76 58.50
C TYR A 107 -24.27 -8.22 59.54
N ILE A 108 -24.22 -7.55 60.69
CA ILE A 108 -23.37 -7.85 61.85
C ILE A 108 -24.25 -7.91 63.09
N THR A 109 -24.09 -8.95 63.92
CA THR A 109 -24.84 -9.12 65.17
C THR A 109 -24.13 -8.50 66.37
N LYS A 110 -24.87 -7.82 67.26
CA LYS A 110 -24.40 -7.30 68.56
C LYS A 110 -24.53 -8.40 69.64
N PRO A 111 -23.52 -8.60 70.50
CA PRO A 111 -22.25 -7.86 70.57
C PRO A 111 -21.29 -8.31 69.47
N PHE A 112 -20.69 -7.35 68.77
CA PHE A 112 -19.81 -7.61 67.63
C PHE A 112 -18.35 -7.78 68.08
N GLN A 113 -17.63 -8.70 67.42
CA GLN A 113 -16.20 -8.88 67.58
C GLN A 113 -15.43 -8.11 66.50
N GLU A 114 -14.25 -7.58 66.85
CA GLU A 114 -13.41 -6.80 65.91
C GLU A 114 -13.14 -7.56 64.60
N GLU A 115 -12.81 -8.85 64.72
CA GLU A 115 -12.47 -9.72 63.58
C GLU A 115 -13.63 -9.88 62.60
N GLU A 116 -14.86 -10.05 63.12
CA GLU A 116 -16.06 -10.18 62.30
C GLU A 116 -16.36 -8.89 61.54
N VAL A 117 -16.35 -7.74 62.24
CA VAL A 117 -16.60 -6.42 61.64
C VAL A 117 -15.62 -6.16 60.49
N LEU A 118 -14.32 -6.39 60.74
CA LEU A 118 -13.29 -6.16 59.74
C LEU A 118 -13.39 -7.13 58.56
N ALA A 119 -13.69 -8.41 58.80
CA ALA A 119 -13.84 -9.40 57.73
C ALA A 119 -14.98 -9.02 56.78
N ARG A 120 -16.13 -8.61 57.34
CA ARG A 120 -17.32 -8.18 56.58
C ARG A 120 -17.03 -6.94 55.74
N ILE A 121 -16.42 -5.92 56.34
CA ILE A 121 -16.07 -4.68 55.65
C ILE A 121 -15.05 -4.94 54.53
N ASN A 122 -13.98 -5.67 54.82
CA ASN A 122 -12.93 -5.96 53.84
C ASN A 122 -13.47 -6.75 52.64
N SER A 123 -14.36 -7.72 52.89
CA SER A 123 -15.01 -8.49 51.82
C SER A 123 -15.79 -7.57 50.87
N GLN A 124 -16.65 -6.70 51.42
CA GLN A 124 -17.48 -5.81 50.61
C GLN A 124 -16.68 -4.76 49.85
N LEU A 125 -15.68 -4.14 50.49
CA LEU A 125 -14.79 -3.19 49.82
C LEU A 125 -13.97 -3.86 48.71
N THR A 126 -13.53 -5.11 48.91
CA THR A 126 -12.79 -5.86 47.88
C THR A 126 -13.67 -6.15 46.67
N ILE A 127 -14.91 -6.61 46.89
CA ILE A 127 -15.86 -6.89 45.82
C ILE A 127 -16.15 -5.62 45.01
N GLN A 128 -16.43 -4.50 45.68
CA GLN A 128 -16.71 -3.22 45.02
C GLN A 128 -15.51 -2.74 44.18
N LYS A 129 -14.29 -2.86 44.73
CA LYS A 129 -13.06 -2.49 44.03
C LYS A 129 -12.84 -3.35 42.78
N GLN A 130 -13.05 -4.67 42.88
CA GLN A 130 -12.92 -5.59 41.75
C GLN A 130 -13.98 -5.32 40.67
N GLN A 131 -15.23 -5.07 41.05
CA GLN A 131 -16.30 -4.73 40.10
C GLN A 131 -15.98 -3.46 39.33
N LYS A 132 -15.50 -2.42 40.01
CA LYS A 132 -15.09 -1.16 39.38
C LYS A 132 -13.94 -1.36 38.40
N LEU A 133 -12.92 -2.13 38.79
CA LEU A 133 -11.78 -2.43 37.91
C LEU A 133 -12.23 -3.21 36.66
N LEU A 134 -13.06 -4.23 36.84
CA LEU A 134 -13.58 -5.04 35.74
C LEU A 134 -14.43 -4.21 34.77
N GLN A 135 -15.24 -3.28 35.27
CA GLN A 135 -16.02 -2.37 34.42
C GLN A 135 -15.11 -1.44 33.60
N GLN A 136 -14.03 -0.92 34.21
CA GLN A 136 -13.04 -0.11 33.51
C GLN A 136 -12.32 -0.91 32.42
N GLU A 137 -11.89 -2.12 32.74
CA GLU A 137 -11.21 -3.01 31.78
C GLU A 137 -12.13 -3.38 30.62
N LYS A 138 -13.40 -3.70 30.88
CA LYS A 138 -14.39 -3.96 29.83
C LYS A 138 -14.63 -2.75 28.93
N ALA A 139 -14.69 -1.54 29.50
CA ALA A 139 -14.86 -0.32 28.72
C ALA A 139 -13.65 -0.06 27.80
N LEU A 140 -12.44 -0.25 28.32
CA LEU A 140 -11.20 -0.12 27.55
C LEU A 140 -11.13 -1.15 26.42
N LEU A 141 -11.38 -2.44 26.74
CA LEU A 141 -11.38 -3.52 25.76
C LEU A 141 -12.40 -3.27 24.64
N LYS A 142 -13.59 -2.74 24.98
CA LYS A 142 -14.61 -2.42 23.98
C LYS A 142 -14.14 -1.31 23.02
N GLN A 143 -13.50 -0.28 23.56
CA GLN A 143 -12.93 0.80 22.74
C GLN A 143 -11.82 0.28 21.81
N GLU A 144 -10.95 -0.59 22.30
CA GLU A 144 -9.89 -1.21 21.50
C GLU A 144 -10.46 -2.11 20.39
N GLN A 145 -11.49 -2.92 20.71
CA GLN A 145 -12.19 -3.74 19.71
C GLN A 145 -12.84 -2.91 18.61
N GLU A 146 -13.48 -1.78 18.95
CA GLU A 146 -14.06 -0.88 17.96
C GLU A 146 -12.99 -0.30 17.03
N LYS A 147 -11.84 0.11 17.58
CA LYS A 147 -10.70 0.60 16.79
C LYS A 147 -10.14 -0.47 15.86
N LEU A 148 -9.89 -1.68 16.36
CA LEU A 148 -9.40 -2.79 15.53
C LEU A 148 -10.37 -3.12 14.40
N LYS A 149 -11.67 -3.09 14.67
CA LYS A 149 -12.70 -3.39 13.66
C LYS A 149 -12.70 -2.36 12.53
N GLN A 150 -12.47 -1.09 12.84
CA GLN A 150 -12.30 -0.03 11.84
C GLN A 150 -11.04 -0.24 10.99
N GLU A 151 -9.90 -0.56 11.61
CA GLU A 151 -8.66 -0.84 10.88
C GLU A 151 -8.79 -2.05 9.94
N ILE A 152 -9.44 -3.12 10.39
CA ILE A 152 -9.70 -4.31 9.56
C ILE A 152 -10.58 -3.96 8.36
N GLN A 153 -11.63 -3.17 8.57
CA GLN A 153 -12.52 -2.76 7.48
C GLN A 153 -11.78 -1.92 6.43
N GLN A 154 -10.97 -0.96 6.89
CA GLN A 154 -10.17 -0.13 6.00
C GLN A 154 -9.14 -0.95 5.20
N ARG A 155 -8.51 -1.95 5.83
CA ARG A 155 -7.60 -2.87 5.13
C ARG A 155 -8.31 -3.67 4.05
N LYS A 156 -9.51 -4.20 4.33
CA LYS A 156 -10.31 -4.95 3.34
C LYS A 156 -10.70 -4.10 2.14
N GLU A 157 -11.11 -2.86 2.37
CA GLU A 157 -11.44 -1.93 1.28
C GLU A 157 -10.22 -1.62 0.41
N THR A 158 -9.07 -1.36 1.04
CA THR A 158 -7.80 -1.13 0.34
C THR A 158 -7.39 -2.34 -0.50
N GLU A 159 -7.53 -3.54 0.05
CA GLU A 159 -7.22 -4.80 -0.64
C GLU A 159 -8.14 -5.04 -1.84
N ALA A 160 -9.43 -4.74 -1.71
CA ALA A 160 -10.39 -4.84 -2.82
C ALA A 160 -10.05 -3.86 -3.96
N ILE A 161 -9.70 -2.62 -3.63
CA ILE A 161 -9.26 -1.61 -4.61
C ILE A 161 -8.00 -2.08 -5.33
N LEU A 162 -7.01 -2.60 -4.59
CA LEU A 162 -5.78 -3.14 -5.17
C LEU A 162 -6.05 -4.32 -6.09
N TYR A 163 -6.94 -5.24 -5.70
CA TYR A 163 -7.33 -6.38 -6.53
C TYR A 163 -7.97 -5.92 -7.85
N GLN A 164 -8.90 -4.97 -7.80
CA GLN A 164 -9.55 -4.42 -8.98
C GLN A 164 -8.56 -3.71 -9.91
N SER A 165 -7.65 -2.89 -9.35
CA SER A 165 -6.59 -2.22 -10.10
C SER A 165 -5.67 -3.24 -10.79
N ARG A 166 -5.24 -4.29 -10.07
CA ARG A 166 -4.40 -5.36 -10.63
C ARG A 166 -5.09 -6.12 -11.76
N ALA A 167 -6.38 -6.43 -11.60
CA ALA A 167 -7.17 -7.09 -12.63
C ALA A 167 -7.30 -6.23 -13.90
N LEU A 168 -7.55 -4.93 -13.74
CA LEU A 168 -7.63 -3.98 -14.85
C LEU A 168 -6.30 -3.89 -15.61
N ILE A 169 -5.18 -3.69 -14.90
CA ILE A 169 -3.84 -3.65 -15.50
C ILE A 169 -3.55 -4.96 -16.23
N SER A 170 -3.85 -6.11 -15.61
CA SER A 170 -3.66 -7.41 -16.26
C SER A 170 -4.48 -7.56 -17.54
N SER A 171 -5.73 -7.08 -17.55
CA SER A 171 -6.57 -7.09 -18.75
C SER A 171 -5.97 -6.23 -19.86
N ILE A 172 -5.54 -5.00 -19.55
CA ILE A 172 -4.94 -4.07 -20.53
C ILE A 172 -3.65 -4.67 -21.10
N LEU A 173 -2.78 -5.22 -20.25
CA LEU A 173 -1.55 -5.86 -20.68
C LEU A 173 -1.81 -7.07 -21.60
N LYS A 174 -2.83 -7.88 -21.30
CA LYS A 174 -3.21 -9.05 -22.13
C LYS A 174 -3.81 -8.67 -23.48
N SER A 175 -4.57 -7.56 -23.56
CA SER A 175 -5.14 -7.08 -24.82
C SER A 175 -4.16 -6.27 -25.68
N SER A 176 -3.01 -5.88 -25.12
CA SER A 176 -1.98 -5.14 -25.85
C SER A 176 -1.41 -5.99 -26.99
N LEU A 177 -1.35 -5.42 -28.19
CA LEU A 177 -0.65 -6.00 -29.34
C LEU A 177 0.86 -5.78 -29.28
N ASP A 178 1.31 -4.85 -28.43
CA ASP A 178 2.72 -4.60 -28.19
C ASP A 178 3.21 -5.46 -27.02
N GLY A 179 4.47 -5.87 -27.08
CA GLY A 179 5.17 -6.45 -25.94
C GLY A 179 5.37 -5.38 -24.87
N VAL A 180 4.99 -5.65 -23.62
CA VAL A 180 5.14 -4.73 -22.49
C VAL A 180 5.84 -5.44 -21.34
N ALA A 181 6.87 -4.81 -20.78
CA ALA A 181 7.53 -5.26 -19.57
C ALA A 181 7.75 -4.09 -18.60
N ALA A 182 7.67 -4.37 -17.30
CA ALA A 182 8.07 -3.46 -16.23
C ALA A 182 9.28 -4.04 -15.51
N LEU A 183 10.28 -3.22 -15.26
CA LEU A 183 11.55 -3.61 -14.66
C LEU A 183 11.95 -2.66 -13.54
N GLU A 184 12.57 -3.22 -12.51
CA GLU A 184 13.10 -2.52 -11.35
C GLU A 184 14.63 -2.53 -11.37
N ALA A 185 15.26 -1.42 -11.04
CA ALA A 185 16.71 -1.32 -10.95
C ALA A 185 17.23 -2.14 -9.77
N VAL A 186 18.30 -2.88 -10.01
CA VAL A 186 19.03 -3.63 -8.97
C VAL A 186 20.33 -2.89 -8.73
N ARG A 187 20.40 -2.22 -7.59
CA ARG A 187 21.52 -1.35 -7.23
C ARG A 187 22.53 -2.07 -6.34
N HIS A 188 23.80 -1.79 -6.55
CA HIS A 188 24.85 -2.24 -5.65
C HIS A 188 24.73 -1.54 -4.29
N LEU A 189 24.81 -2.31 -3.19
CA LEU A 189 24.58 -1.82 -1.82
C LEU A 189 25.53 -0.70 -1.38
N LYS A 190 26.71 -0.57 -1.98
CA LYS A 190 27.74 0.40 -1.56
C LYS A 190 27.90 1.60 -2.49
N THR A 191 27.71 1.41 -3.79
CA THR A 191 27.92 2.46 -4.80
C THR A 191 26.61 3.09 -5.26
N ALA A 192 25.45 2.48 -4.93
CA ALA A 192 24.12 2.84 -5.41
C ALA A 192 23.96 2.83 -6.95
N GLU A 193 24.98 2.35 -7.67
CA GLU A 193 24.96 2.19 -9.12
C GLU A 193 24.07 1.01 -9.52
N ILE A 194 23.41 1.12 -10.67
CA ILE A 194 22.56 0.07 -11.23
C ILE A 194 23.45 -1.03 -11.83
N GLU A 195 23.40 -2.23 -11.27
CA GLU A 195 24.16 -3.40 -11.76
C GLU A 195 23.37 -4.22 -12.78
N ASP A 196 22.06 -4.33 -12.57
CA ASP A 196 21.14 -5.07 -13.44
C ASP A 196 19.69 -4.58 -13.25
N PHE A 197 18.75 -5.21 -13.96
CA PHE A 197 17.32 -4.97 -13.79
C PHE A 197 16.57 -6.27 -13.48
N ARG A 198 15.64 -6.20 -12.55
CA ARG A 198 14.72 -7.30 -12.19
C ARG A 198 13.38 -7.09 -12.88
N CYS A 199 12.94 -8.05 -13.65
CA CYS A 199 11.63 -7.98 -14.29
C CYS A 199 10.50 -8.19 -13.28
N LEU A 200 9.58 -7.23 -13.20
CA LEU A 200 8.42 -7.23 -12.31
C LEU A 200 7.20 -7.83 -13.00
N GLU A 201 6.93 -7.40 -14.23
CA GLU A 201 5.76 -7.82 -15.00
C GLU A 201 6.10 -7.89 -16.48
N VAL A 202 5.45 -8.84 -17.17
CA VAL A 202 5.49 -8.98 -18.63
C VAL A 202 4.12 -9.39 -19.13
N ASN A 203 3.75 -8.89 -20.31
CA ASN A 203 2.60 -9.40 -21.04
C ASN A 203 2.97 -10.61 -21.93
N PRO A 204 1.98 -11.34 -22.48
CA PRO A 204 2.26 -12.51 -23.33
C PRO A 204 3.08 -12.16 -24.58
N ILE A 205 2.82 -11.01 -25.20
CA ILE A 205 3.47 -10.62 -26.45
C ILE A 205 4.98 -10.45 -26.27
N ILE A 206 5.46 -9.81 -25.19
CA ILE A 206 6.91 -9.63 -24.99
C ILE A 206 7.62 -10.96 -24.68
N ALA A 207 6.91 -11.88 -24.03
CA ALA A 207 7.40 -13.22 -23.77
C ALA A 207 7.58 -14.01 -25.09
N GLU A 208 6.64 -13.85 -26.04
CA GLU A 208 6.73 -14.40 -27.39
C GLU A 208 7.85 -13.74 -28.22
N VAL A 209 7.94 -12.41 -28.22
CA VAL A 209 8.98 -11.65 -28.93
C VAL A 209 10.39 -12.12 -28.53
N PHE A 210 10.58 -12.42 -27.25
CA PHE A 210 11.84 -12.91 -26.71
C PHE A 210 11.93 -14.44 -26.62
N ASN A 211 10.90 -15.16 -27.08
CA ASN A 211 10.79 -16.62 -27.07
C ASN A 211 11.20 -17.24 -25.72
N GLN A 212 10.66 -16.68 -24.64
CA GLN A 212 10.84 -17.12 -23.26
C GLN A 212 9.48 -17.30 -22.60
N GLU A 213 9.34 -18.27 -21.71
CA GLU A 213 8.14 -18.36 -20.88
C GLU A 213 8.11 -17.21 -19.88
N ARG A 214 6.92 -16.69 -19.58
CA ARG A 214 6.71 -15.61 -18.60
C ARG A 214 7.39 -15.88 -17.26
N GLU A 215 7.32 -17.13 -16.80
CA GLU A 215 7.91 -17.60 -15.53
C GLU A 215 9.45 -17.57 -15.54
N ASN A 216 10.06 -17.61 -16.73
CA ASN A 216 11.51 -17.51 -16.89
C ASN A 216 12.01 -16.07 -16.96
N LEU A 217 11.13 -15.09 -17.19
CA LEU A 217 11.45 -13.67 -17.24
C LEU A 217 11.24 -12.98 -15.88
N ILE A 218 10.13 -13.27 -15.20
CA ILE A 218 9.77 -12.62 -13.93
C ILE A 218 10.76 -13.02 -12.82
N GLY A 219 11.30 -12.02 -12.11
CA GLY A 219 12.12 -12.21 -10.92
C GLY A 219 13.58 -12.65 -11.13
N LYS A 220 14.03 -12.94 -12.37
CA LYS A 220 15.42 -13.34 -12.65
C LYS A 220 16.33 -12.14 -12.95
N LEU A 221 17.58 -12.22 -12.47
CA LEU A 221 18.68 -11.26 -12.65
C LEU A 221 19.58 -11.64 -13.84
N ILE A 222 19.00 -11.74 -15.06
CA ILE A 222 19.76 -12.14 -16.27
C ILE A 222 19.57 -11.08 -17.38
N PHE A 223 19.13 -9.87 -17.02
CA PHE A 223 18.62 -8.91 -17.98
C PHE A 223 19.76 -8.27 -18.80
N ARG A 224 20.89 -7.93 -18.16
CA ARG A 224 22.08 -7.42 -18.84
C ARG A 224 22.61 -8.35 -19.95
N ARG A 225 22.86 -9.62 -19.62
CA ARG A 225 23.37 -10.62 -20.59
C ARG A 225 22.42 -10.88 -21.75
N PHE A 226 21.13 -10.67 -21.53
CA PHE A 226 20.11 -10.85 -22.56
C PHE A 226 20.10 -9.67 -23.52
N ILE A 227 20.08 -8.44 -22.98
CA ILE A 227 20.06 -7.22 -23.77
C ILE A 227 21.33 -7.02 -24.58
N ASP A 228 22.49 -7.31 -24.00
CA ASP A 228 23.77 -7.12 -24.68
C ASP A 228 23.88 -7.95 -25.98
N LYS A 229 23.07 -9.03 -26.11
CA LYS A 229 22.96 -9.82 -27.34
C LYS A 229 22.07 -9.19 -28.42
N ILE A 230 21.17 -8.30 -28.02
CA ILE A 230 20.24 -7.59 -28.91
C ILE A 230 20.92 -6.32 -29.41
N ASP A 231 21.38 -5.50 -28.47
CA ASP A 231 22.04 -4.23 -28.73
C ASP A 231 22.92 -3.87 -27.50
N PRO A 232 24.26 -3.78 -27.66
CA PRO A 232 25.19 -3.50 -26.56
C PRO A 232 24.94 -2.18 -25.83
N ASP A 233 24.35 -1.18 -26.50
CA ASP A 233 24.17 0.15 -25.91
C ASP A 233 22.87 0.26 -25.10
N LEU A 234 21.95 -0.69 -25.30
CA LEU A 234 20.59 -0.62 -24.78
C LEU A 234 20.54 -0.68 -23.25
N PHE A 235 21.48 -1.39 -22.61
CA PHE A 235 21.59 -1.41 -21.15
C PHE A 235 21.94 -0.02 -20.60
N ALA A 236 22.94 0.65 -21.17
CA ALA A 236 23.32 2.00 -20.78
C ALA A 236 22.20 3.01 -21.07
N ASP A 237 21.48 2.84 -22.19
CA ASP A 237 20.29 3.63 -22.51
C ASP A 237 19.20 3.47 -21.44
N PHE A 238 18.93 2.24 -20.95
CA PHE A 238 17.96 2.03 -19.87
C PHE A 238 18.40 2.59 -18.53
N VAL A 239 19.68 2.47 -18.18
CA VAL A 239 20.25 3.15 -17.00
C VAL A 239 20.01 4.65 -17.10
N ARG A 240 20.24 5.26 -18.28
CA ARG A 240 19.95 6.68 -18.51
C ARG A 240 18.47 7.01 -18.30
N VAL A 241 17.54 6.16 -18.77
CA VAL A 241 16.09 6.36 -18.54
C VAL A 241 15.78 6.41 -17.05
N VAL A 242 16.33 5.48 -16.26
CA VAL A 242 16.08 5.43 -14.81
C VAL A 242 16.72 6.61 -14.08
N GLU A 243 17.95 6.98 -14.40
CA GLU A 243 18.68 8.04 -13.69
C GLU A 243 18.22 9.45 -14.09
N THR A 244 17.95 9.68 -15.39
CA THR A 244 17.60 11.02 -15.90
C THR A 244 16.11 11.26 -16.04
N GLY A 245 15.30 10.20 -16.13
CA GLY A 245 13.88 10.27 -16.42
C GLY A 245 13.52 10.58 -17.88
N ILE A 246 14.50 10.78 -18.76
CA ILE A 246 14.27 11.01 -20.19
C ILE A 246 13.86 9.69 -20.84
N SER A 247 12.76 9.69 -21.59
CA SER A 247 12.31 8.50 -22.31
C SER A 247 13.27 8.09 -23.43
N LEU A 248 13.41 6.79 -23.63
CA LEU A 248 14.13 6.21 -24.75
C LEU A 248 13.12 5.82 -25.83
N GLN A 249 13.40 6.19 -27.08
CA GLN A 249 12.75 5.61 -28.24
C GLN A 249 13.84 5.19 -29.23
N LYS A 250 13.91 3.90 -29.53
CA LYS A 250 14.95 3.33 -30.40
C LYS A 250 14.36 2.20 -31.25
N ASP A 251 14.61 2.26 -32.55
CA ASP A 251 14.34 1.16 -33.46
C ASP A 251 15.61 0.31 -33.56
N PHE A 252 15.48 -1.00 -33.39
CA PHE A 252 16.60 -1.94 -33.55
C PHE A 252 16.21 -3.13 -34.42
N ASN A 253 17.22 -3.74 -35.01
CA ASN A 253 17.07 -4.94 -35.82
C ASN A 253 17.51 -6.14 -35.00
N TYR A 254 16.70 -7.19 -34.96
CA TYR A 254 17.03 -8.41 -34.26
C TYR A 254 16.82 -9.62 -35.18
N LYS A 255 17.87 -10.42 -35.32
CA LYS A 255 17.86 -11.64 -36.15
C LYS A 255 17.67 -12.85 -35.26
N TYR A 256 16.64 -13.64 -35.54
CA TYR A 256 16.33 -14.86 -34.79
C TYR A 256 15.90 -15.99 -35.73
N LYS A 257 16.49 -17.19 -35.57
CA LYS A 257 16.20 -18.40 -36.37
C LYS A 257 16.05 -18.11 -37.88
N GLU A 258 17.02 -17.39 -38.43
CA GLU A 258 17.12 -16.96 -39.85
C GLU A 258 16.18 -15.84 -40.31
N GLU A 259 15.17 -15.45 -39.52
CA GLU A 259 14.32 -14.29 -39.81
C GLU A 259 14.92 -13.00 -39.24
N GLN A 260 14.90 -11.94 -40.04
CA GLN A 260 15.33 -10.60 -39.65
C GLN A 260 14.11 -9.73 -39.37
N LYS A 261 13.92 -9.33 -38.11
CA LYS A 261 12.78 -8.52 -37.69
C LYS A 261 13.24 -7.16 -37.17
N TRP A 262 12.38 -6.16 -37.35
CA TRP A 262 12.57 -4.82 -36.83
C TRP A 262 11.64 -4.58 -35.66
N TYR A 263 12.20 -4.08 -34.57
CA TYR A 263 11.45 -3.75 -33.36
C TYR A 263 11.61 -2.28 -33.00
N SER A 264 10.51 -1.64 -32.63
CA SER A 264 10.52 -0.31 -32.01
C SER A 264 10.38 -0.46 -30.51
N CYS A 265 11.32 0.09 -29.76
CA CYS A 265 11.34 0.06 -28.31
C CYS A 265 11.14 1.45 -27.74
N ILE A 266 10.18 1.59 -26.83
CA ILE A 266 9.95 2.81 -26.07
C ILE A 266 10.08 2.46 -24.59
N ALA A 267 10.99 3.13 -23.88
CA ALA A 267 11.14 2.98 -22.44
C ALA A 267 10.91 4.30 -21.71
N VAL A 268 10.18 4.22 -20.60
CA VAL A 268 9.79 5.35 -19.76
C VAL A 268 10.06 5.01 -18.30
N LYS A 269 10.57 5.97 -17.52
CA LYS A 269 10.85 5.79 -16.09
C LYS A 269 9.58 5.41 -15.32
N LEU A 270 9.70 4.38 -14.49
CA LEU A 270 8.65 3.89 -13.60
C LEU A 270 9.28 3.62 -12.22
N ALA A 271 9.02 4.50 -11.25
CA ALA A 271 9.65 4.46 -9.93
C ALA A 271 11.19 4.38 -10.01
N ASP A 272 11.81 3.43 -9.28
CA ASP A 272 13.24 3.12 -9.38
C ASP A 272 13.50 2.05 -10.46
N GLY A 273 12.96 2.28 -11.65
CA GLY A 273 12.95 1.33 -12.75
C GLY A 273 12.37 1.96 -14.01
N PHE A 274 11.92 1.13 -14.94
CA PHE A 274 11.31 1.59 -16.19
C PHE A 274 10.27 0.60 -16.70
N ALA A 275 9.30 1.11 -17.46
CA ALA A 275 8.43 0.31 -18.30
C ALA A 275 8.93 0.40 -19.75
N VAL A 276 8.94 -0.73 -20.44
CA VAL A 276 9.33 -0.82 -21.86
C VAL A 276 8.20 -1.41 -22.68
N THR A 277 7.94 -0.81 -23.83
CA THR A 277 7.09 -1.38 -24.86
C THR A 277 7.93 -1.72 -26.08
N VAL A 278 7.67 -2.88 -26.68
CA VAL A 278 8.36 -3.43 -27.84
C VAL A 278 7.31 -3.78 -28.88
N ARG A 279 7.37 -3.13 -30.04
CA ARG A 279 6.47 -3.35 -31.16
C ARG A 279 7.23 -3.93 -32.34
N ASP A 280 6.70 -4.99 -32.96
CA ASP A 280 7.17 -5.44 -34.27
C ASP A 280 6.78 -4.40 -35.32
N ILE A 281 7.78 -3.78 -35.94
CA ILE A 281 7.62 -2.79 -37.02
C ILE A 281 8.19 -3.31 -38.34
N THR A 282 8.39 -4.63 -38.47
CA THR A 282 8.99 -5.26 -39.66
C THR A 282 8.24 -4.87 -40.92
N GLU A 283 6.91 -5.05 -40.95
CA GLU A 283 6.07 -4.70 -42.10
C GLU A 283 6.20 -3.22 -42.48
N ARG A 284 6.12 -2.34 -41.48
CA ARG A 284 6.28 -0.89 -41.69
C ARG A 284 7.66 -0.57 -42.27
N LYS A 285 8.73 -1.15 -41.73
CA LYS A 285 10.10 -0.93 -42.20
C LYS A 285 10.31 -1.50 -43.60
N THR A 286 9.75 -2.66 -43.92
CA THR A 286 9.83 -3.23 -45.27
C THR A 286 9.09 -2.36 -46.28
N LEU A 287 7.90 -1.85 -45.94
CA LEU A 287 7.14 -0.92 -46.79
C LEU A 287 7.88 0.42 -46.97
N GLU A 288 8.49 0.95 -45.91
CA GLU A 288 9.29 2.18 -45.96
C GLU A 288 10.52 2.00 -46.88
N LEU A 289 11.22 0.86 -46.76
CA LEU A 289 12.34 0.52 -47.62
C LEU A 289 11.92 0.34 -49.07
N GLU A 290 10.80 -0.34 -49.33
CA GLU A 290 10.28 -0.55 -50.68
C GLU A 290 9.80 0.75 -51.32
N LEU A 291 9.13 1.63 -50.56
CA LEU A 291 8.71 2.95 -51.03
C LEU A 291 9.93 3.82 -51.37
N ASN A 292 10.95 3.82 -50.50
CA ASN A 292 12.21 4.51 -50.79
C ASN A 292 12.90 3.96 -52.04
N ARG A 293 12.89 2.64 -52.22
CA ARG A 293 13.40 1.99 -53.42
C ARG A 293 12.66 2.47 -54.67
N LEU A 294 11.32 2.42 -54.68
CA LEU A 294 10.50 2.91 -55.81
C LEU A 294 10.70 4.41 -56.08
N ALA A 295 10.92 5.21 -55.03
CA ALA A 295 11.14 6.65 -55.16
C ALA A 295 12.56 7.02 -55.62
N THR A 296 13.51 6.09 -55.56
CA THR A 296 14.94 6.34 -55.89
C THR A 296 15.43 5.58 -57.10
N ILE A 297 14.73 4.53 -57.53
CA ILE A 297 15.09 3.69 -58.66
C ILE A 297 14.11 3.89 -59.82
N ASP A 298 14.62 3.88 -61.04
CA ASP A 298 13.82 3.86 -62.27
C ASP A 298 13.16 2.48 -62.46
N GLY A 299 11.85 2.48 -62.66
CA GLY A 299 11.04 1.24 -62.68
C GLY A 299 11.31 0.32 -63.87
N LEU A 300 11.87 0.84 -64.97
CA LEU A 300 12.19 0.04 -66.16
C LEU A 300 13.61 -0.53 -66.07
N THR A 301 14.59 0.33 -65.77
CA THR A 301 16.02 0.00 -65.90
C THR A 301 16.69 -0.44 -64.61
N GLY A 302 16.08 -0.20 -63.44
CA GLY A 302 16.62 -0.61 -62.14
C GLY A 302 17.78 0.26 -61.63
N VAL A 303 18.16 1.32 -62.34
CA VAL A 303 19.20 2.29 -61.92
C VAL A 303 18.60 3.44 -61.13
N TYR A 304 19.44 4.23 -60.43
CA TYR A 304 18.95 5.41 -59.72
C TYR A 304 18.25 6.39 -60.66
N ASN A 305 17.07 6.85 -60.25
CA ASN A 305 16.32 7.84 -61.00
C ASN A 305 16.96 9.23 -60.92
N ARG A 306 16.51 10.13 -61.79
CA ARG A 306 17.08 11.47 -61.90
C ARG A 306 17.04 12.29 -60.58
N PRO A 307 15.94 12.33 -59.82
CA PRO A 307 15.92 13.00 -58.52
C PRO A 307 16.94 12.45 -57.51
N ALA A 308 17.11 11.13 -57.45
CA ALA A 308 18.10 10.50 -56.58
C ALA A 308 19.53 10.85 -57.03
N PHE A 309 19.80 10.79 -58.34
CA PHE A 309 21.08 11.21 -58.92
C PHE A 309 21.42 12.67 -58.60
N ASP A 310 20.50 13.60 -58.84
CA ASP A 310 20.72 15.04 -58.60
C ASP A 310 21.01 15.33 -57.12
N LYS A 311 20.36 14.60 -56.22
CA LYS A 311 20.60 14.70 -54.77
C LYS A 311 22.00 14.21 -54.40
N THR A 312 22.39 13.02 -54.84
CA THR A 312 23.70 12.42 -54.55
C THR A 312 24.84 13.25 -55.15
N LEU A 313 24.67 13.71 -56.40
CA LEU A 313 25.66 14.57 -57.07
C LEU A 313 25.96 15.84 -56.26
N ARG A 314 24.93 16.48 -55.69
CA ARG A 314 25.12 17.66 -54.83
C ARG A 314 25.89 17.34 -53.55
N GLN A 315 25.64 16.19 -52.94
CA GLN A 315 26.34 15.76 -51.72
C GLN A 315 27.81 15.45 -52.00
N GLU A 316 28.09 14.67 -53.05
CA GLU A 316 29.46 14.34 -53.45
C GLU A 316 30.24 15.57 -53.90
N TRP A 317 29.59 16.50 -54.61
CA TRP A 317 30.21 17.78 -54.98
C TRP A 317 30.69 18.56 -53.74
N GLN A 318 29.87 18.63 -52.68
CA GLN A 318 30.25 19.29 -51.42
C GLN A 318 31.40 18.55 -50.71
N CYS A 319 31.39 17.22 -50.70
CA CYS A 319 32.44 16.40 -50.10
C CYS A 319 33.78 16.58 -50.84
N ALA A 320 33.75 16.50 -52.18
CA ALA A 320 34.88 16.73 -53.06
C ALA A 320 35.49 18.13 -52.86
N GLN A 321 34.65 19.16 -52.69
CA GLN A 321 35.11 20.52 -52.41
C GLN A 321 35.83 20.63 -51.05
N ARG A 322 35.34 19.95 -50.01
CA ARG A 322 36.00 19.91 -48.69
C ARG A 322 37.31 19.12 -48.71
N LYS A 323 37.33 17.97 -49.39
CA LYS A 323 38.50 17.08 -49.49
C LYS A 323 39.50 17.51 -50.58
N LYS A 324 39.17 18.53 -51.39
CA LYS A 324 39.92 18.97 -52.58
C LYS A 324 40.21 17.82 -53.56
N GLN A 325 39.26 16.91 -53.73
CA GLN A 325 39.37 15.81 -54.68
C GLN A 325 38.59 16.13 -55.96
N PRO A 326 39.08 15.74 -57.15
CA PRO A 326 38.33 15.92 -58.39
C PRO A 326 37.14 14.95 -58.44
N LEU A 327 35.97 15.47 -58.84
CA LEU A 327 34.77 14.69 -59.12
C LEU A 327 34.52 14.68 -60.64
N SER A 328 34.31 13.49 -61.22
CA SER A 328 34.06 13.33 -62.66
C SER A 328 32.64 12.79 -62.88
N LEU A 329 31.96 13.30 -63.91
CA LEU A 329 30.63 12.87 -64.32
C LEU A 329 30.67 12.41 -65.77
N ILE A 330 30.08 11.24 -66.04
CA ILE A 330 29.90 10.71 -67.39
C ILE A 330 28.43 10.88 -67.76
N LEU A 331 28.19 11.53 -68.89
CA LEU A 331 26.87 11.62 -69.51
C LEU A 331 26.94 10.87 -70.84
N PHE A 332 26.04 9.93 -71.06
CA PHE A 332 25.95 9.15 -72.29
C PHE A 332 24.50 9.07 -72.75
N ASP A 333 24.30 8.96 -74.06
CA ASP A 333 22.98 8.88 -74.70
C ASP A 333 22.98 7.70 -75.68
N ALA A 334 21.81 7.11 -75.93
CA ALA A 334 21.68 5.97 -76.83
C ALA A 334 21.53 6.46 -78.28
N ASP A 335 22.55 6.23 -79.10
CA ASP A 335 22.56 6.65 -80.50
C ASP A 335 21.39 6.06 -81.29
N TYR A 336 20.69 6.91 -82.06
CA TYR A 336 19.58 6.54 -82.95
C TYR A 336 18.41 5.79 -82.28
N PHE A 337 18.24 5.91 -80.96
CA PHE A 337 17.23 5.15 -80.20
C PHE A 337 15.80 5.33 -80.73
N LYS A 338 15.46 6.51 -81.25
CA LYS A 338 14.14 6.77 -81.86
C LYS A 338 13.89 5.88 -83.09
N LEU A 339 14.86 5.75 -83.98
CA LEU A 339 14.75 4.90 -85.18
C LEU A 339 14.66 3.42 -84.80
N TYR A 340 15.37 3.02 -83.75
CA TYR A 340 15.29 1.67 -83.20
C TYR A 340 13.88 1.34 -82.69
N ASN A 341 13.27 2.25 -81.92
CA ASN A 341 11.88 2.10 -81.44
C ASN A 341 10.87 2.08 -82.58
N ASP A 342 11.03 2.96 -83.57
CA ASP A 342 10.12 3.06 -84.72
C ASP A 342 10.15 1.78 -85.59
N TYR A 343 11.27 1.04 -85.59
CA TYR A 343 11.44 -0.19 -86.38
C TYR A 343 11.08 -1.47 -85.62
N TYR A 344 11.54 -1.62 -84.37
CA TYR A 344 11.37 -2.86 -83.57
C TYR A 344 10.22 -2.80 -82.56
N GLY A 345 9.60 -1.63 -82.40
CA GLY A 345 8.53 -1.39 -81.43
C GLY A 345 9.05 -1.05 -80.03
N HIS A 346 8.20 -0.39 -79.25
CA HIS A 346 8.55 0.12 -77.91
C HIS A 346 9.05 -0.97 -76.95
N GLN A 347 8.49 -2.19 -77.03
CA GLN A 347 8.88 -3.28 -76.13
C GLN A 347 10.31 -3.78 -76.38
N ALA A 348 10.80 -3.71 -77.61
CA ALA A 348 12.20 -4.01 -77.93
C ALA A 348 13.12 -2.86 -77.48
N GLY A 349 12.65 -1.62 -77.60
CA GLY A 349 13.31 -0.43 -77.05
C GLY A 349 13.55 -0.51 -75.54
N ASP A 350 12.51 -0.88 -74.79
CA ASP A 350 12.56 -1.05 -73.34
C ASP A 350 13.61 -2.10 -72.94
N ASN A 351 13.66 -3.25 -73.63
CA ASN A 351 14.69 -4.27 -73.40
C ASN A 351 16.11 -3.76 -73.71
N CYS A 352 16.27 -2.94 -74.74
CA CYS A 352 17.56 -2.32 -75.08
C CYS A 352 18.04 -1.38 -73.95
N LEU A 353 17.14 -0.54 -73.40
CA LEU A 353 17.46 0.33 -72.27
C LEU A 353 17.87 -0.46 -71.01
N VAL A 354 17.19 -1.57 -70.72
CA VAL A 354 17.54 -2.46 -69.60
C VAL A 354 18.96 -3.03 -69.77
N GLN A 355 19.32 -3.48 -70.98
CA GLN A 355 20.66 -4.01 -71.24
C GLN A 355 21.74 -2.94 -71.10
N ILE A 356 21.51 -1.73 -71.64
CA ILE A 356 22.44 -0.60 -71.49
C ILE A 356 22.65 -0.28 -70.01
N ALA A 357 21.57 -0.24 -69.24
CA ALA A 357 21.61 0.04 -67.80
C ALA A 357 22.35 -1.03 -66.99
N GLN A 358 22.17 -2.31 -67.33
CA GLN A 358 22.91 -3.42 -66.71
C GLN A 358 24.41 -3.32 -66.99
N VAL A 359 24.79 -3.14 -68.26
CA VAL A 359 26.20 -2.99 -68.66
C VAL A 359 26.83 -1.78 -67.98
N ALA A 360 26.13 -0.65 -67.93
CA ALA A 360 26.61 0.54 -67.22
C ALA A 360 26.82 0.25 -65.71
N SER A 361 25.90 -0.48 -65.08
CA SER A 361 26.00 -0.80 -63.64
C SER A 361 27.09 -1.82 -63.33
N GLU A 362 27.39 -2.75 -64.24
CA GLU A 362 28.48 -3.74 -64.11
C GLU A 362 29.85 -3.14 -64.39
N THR A 363 29.93 -2.17 -65.31
CA THR A 363 31.20 -1.53 -65.72
C THR A 363 31.67 -0.48 -64.72
N VAL A 364 30.73 0.21 -64.06
CA VAL A 364 31.03 1.21 -63.04
C VAL A 364 31.22 0.49 -61.70
N ILE A 365 32.49 0.27 -61.31
CA ILE A 365 32.84 -0.36 -60.04
C ILE A 365 32.23 0.45 -58.89
N SER A 366 31.33 -0.16 -58.13
CA SER A 366 30.88 0.37 -56.85
C SER A 366 32.06 0.34 -55.89
N CYS A 367 32.76 1.46 -55.72
CA CYS A 367 33.64 1.62 -54.57
C CYS A 367 32.72 1.61 -53.34
N PRO A 368 32.86 0.65 -52.41
CA PRO A 368 32.04 0.64 -51.22
C PRO A 368 32.38 1.92 -50.44
N VAL A 369 31.36 2.73 -50.18
CA VAL A 369 31.46 3.81 -49.21
C VAL A 369 31.69 3.11 -47.87
N GLU A 370 32.95 3.08 -47.41
CA GLU A 370 33.28 2.64 -46.05
C GLU A 370 32.39 3.40 -45.06
N GLN A 371 31.68 2.64 -44.21
CA GLN A 371 30.82 3.11 -43.13
C GLN A 371 31.59 3.89 -42.08
#